data_AF-A0A7V8G0P3-F1
#
_entry.id   AF-A0A7V8G0P3-F1
#
_cell.length_a   1.000
_cell.length_b   1.000
_cell.length_c   1.000
_cell.angle_alpha   90.00
_cell.angle_beta   90.00
_cell.angle_gamma   90.00
#
_symmetry.space_group_name_H-M   'P 1'
#
loop_
_entity.id
_entity.type
_entity.pdbx_description
1 polymer ?
#
loop_
_entity_poly.entity_id
_entity_poly.type
_entity_poly.pdbx_seq_one_letter_code
_entity_poly.pdbx_strand_id
1 'polypeptide(L)' 'MDVSQIASLATNLASAQTSDQVNILMLKKALNTQAAAAIGVLQALPQLPANPNIGRNINTTA' A
#
# COMPACT_ATOMS: atom_id res chain seq x y z
N MET A 1 5.30 -45.15 7.43
CA MET A 1 4.99 -43.74 7.11
C MET A 1 3.53 -43.55 7.50
N ASP A 2 3.30 -43.07 8.71
CA ASP A 2 1.98 -43.04 9.34
C ASP A 2 1.06 -42.02 8.67
N VAL A 3 -0.17 -42.44 8.35
CA VAL A 3 -1.19 -41.58 7.71
C VAL A 3 -1.50 -40.34 8.56
N SER A 4 -1.31 -40.44 9.88
CA SER A 4 -1.41 -39.32 10.82
C SER A 4 -0.34 -38.23 10.60
N GLN A 5 0.86 -38.60 10.15
CA GLN A 5 1.93 -37.65 9.82
C GLN A 5 1.59 -36.85 8.55
N ILE A 6 0.96 -37.51 7.57
CA ILE A 6 0.49 -36.85 6.34
C ILE A 6 -0.64 -35.86 6.66
N ALA A 7 -1.60 -36.25 7.49
CA ALA A 7 -2.69 -35.37 7.93
C ALA A 7 -2.18 -34.14 8.72
N SER A 8 -1.18 -34.35 9.58
CA SER A 8 -0.52 -33.26 10.33
C SER A 8 0.22 -32.32 9.40
N LEU A 9 0.95 -32.85 8.40
CA LEU A 9 1.64 -32.04 7.39
C LEU A 9 0.64 -31.22 6.55
N ALA A 10 -0.45 -31.83 6.09
CA ALA A 10 -1.48 -31.14 5.31
C ALA A 10 -2.12 -29.99 6.13
N THR A 11 -2.36 -30.20 7.42
CA THR A 11 -2.90 -29.19 8.33
C THR A 11 -1.91 -28.03 8.53
N ASN A 12 -0.63 -28.34 8.71
CA ASN A 12 0.43 -27.33 8.83
C ASN A 12 0.57 -26.52 7.55
N LEU A 13 0.50 -27.15 6.38
CA LEU A 13 0.56 -26.46 5.09
C LEU A 13 -0.65 -25.55 4.87
N ALA A 14 -1.86 -26.03 5.18
CA ALA A 14 -3.08 -25.21 5.09
C ALA A 14 -3.02 -24.00 6.03
N SER A 15 -2.46 -24.18 7.23
CA SER A 15 -2.24 -23.09 8.20
C SER A 15 -1.23 -22.07 7.69
N ALA A 16 -0.11 -22.52 7.10
CA ALA A 16 0.89 -21.66 6.48
C ALA A 16 0.31 -20.86 5.30
N GLN A 17 -0.42 -21.52 4.40
CA GLN A 17 -1.09 -20.86 3.27
C GLN A 17 -2.09 -19.79 3.73
N THR A 18 -2.84 -20.07 4.80
CA THR A 18 -3.78 -19.10 5.37
C THR A 18 -3.04 -17.89 5.95
N SER A 19 -1.95 -18.12 6.69
CA SER A 19 -1.09 -17.06 7.22
C SER A 19 -0.55 -16.15 6.11
N ASP A 20 -0.04 -16.76 5.02
CA ASP A 20 0.49 -16.01 3.87
C ASP A 20 -0.58 -15.14 3.20
N GLN A 21 -1.80 -15.68 3.02
CA GLN A 21 -2.92 -14.92 2.48
C GLN A 21 -3.28 -13.72 3.36
N VAL A 22 -3.33 -13.93 4.69
CA VAL A 22 -3.60 -12.84 5.65
C VAL A 22 -2.52 -11.76 5.57
N ASN A 23 -1.25 -12.16 5.51
CA ASN A 23 -0.14 -11.22 5.41
C ASN A 23 -0.19 -10.38 4.13
N ILE A 24 -0.50 -11.01 2.99
CA ILE A 24 -0.68 -10.32 1.71
C ILE A 24 -1.89 -9.37 1.77
N LEU A 25 -3.00 -9.79 2.36
CA LEU A 25 -4.18 -8.94 2.53
C LEU A 25 -3.89 -7.74 3.42
N MET A 26 -3.17 -7.93 4.51
CA MET A 26 -2.71 -6.87 5.40
C MET A 26 -1.81 -5.87 4.67
N LEU A 27 -0.85 -6.35 3.88
CA LEU A 27 0.01 -5.50 3.05
C LEU A 27 -0.82 -4.68 2.05
N LYS A 28 -1.76 -5.31 1.33
CA LYS A 28 -2.66 -4.60 0.41
C LYS A 28 -3.49 -3.54 1.14
N LYS A 29 -4.02 -3.85 2.32
CA LYS A 29 -4.77 -2.90 3.15
C LYS A 29 -3.91 -1.71 3.57
N ALA A 30 -2.67 -1.94 3.97
CA ALA A 30 -1.72 -0.89 4.33
C ALA A 30 -1.44 0.05 3.14
N LEU A 31 -1.19 -0.50 1.95
CA LEU A 31 -0.99 0.27 0.72
C LEU A 31 -2.24 1.11 0.37
N ASN A 32 -3.43 0.51 0.43
CA ASN A 32 -4.69 1.22 0.18
C ASN A 32 -4.92 2.36 1.18
N THR A 33 -4.58 2.13 2.45
CA THR A 33 -4.68 3.15 3.51
C THR A 33 -3.71 4.29 3.26
N GLN A 34 -2.47 3.98 2.85
CA GLN A 34 -1.47 4.99 2.50
C GLN A 34 -1.91 5.83 1.32
N ALA A 35 -2.47 5.21 0.28
CA ALA A 35 -3.00 5.92 -0.88
C ALA A 35 -4.15 6.87 -0.50
N ALA A 36 -5.08 6.40 0.34
CA ALA A 36 -6.17 7.24 0.84
C ALA A 36 -5.66 8.42 1.68
N ALA A 37 -4.66 8.18 2.55
CA ALA A 37 -4.02 9.24 3.32
C ALA A 37 -3.32 10.27 2.43
N ALA A 38 -2.59 9.82 1.40
CA ALA A 38 -1.93 10.70 0.44
C ALA A 38 -2.93 11.59 -0.32
N ILE A 39 -4.08 11.04 -0.74
CA ILE A 39 -5.16 11.81 -1.35
C ILE A 39 -5.70 12.85 -0.38
N GLY A 40 -5.92 12.48 0.89
CA GLY A 40 -6.37 13.42 1.92
C GLY A 40 -5.40 14.59 2.12
N VAL A 41 -4.10 14.32 2.13
CA VAL A 41 -3.07 15.38 2.20
C VAL A 41 -3.14 16.30 0.98
N LEU A 42 -3.27 15.75 -0.23
CA LEU A 42 -3.39 16.56 -1.45
C LEU A 42 -4.65 17.44 -1.44
N GLN A 43 -5.77 16.91 -0.93
CA GLN A 43 -7.02 17.68 -0.81
C GLN A 43 -6.95 18.76 0.27
N ALA A 44 -6.13 18.57 1.29
CA ALA A 44 -5.90 19.56 2.34
C ALA A 44 -4.99 20.72 1.90
N LEU A 45 -4.33 20.61 0.73
CA LEU A 45 -3.55 21.71 0.20
C LEU A 45 -4.48 22.90 -0.12
N PRO A 46 -4.13 24.12 0.34
CA PRO A 46 -4.90 25.30 0.00
C PRO A 46 -4.86 25.52 -1.52
N GLN A 47 -5.98 25.98 -2.09
CA GLN A 47 -5.98 26.40 -3.49
C GLN A 47 -4.96 27.52 -3.67
N LEU A 48 -3.98 27.29 -4.55
CA LEU A 48 -3.03 28.34 -4.90
C LEU A 48 -3.79 29.47 -5.60
N PRO A 49 -3.64 30.73 -5.18
CA PRO A 49 -4.20 31.85 -5.91
C PRO A 49 -3.66 31.83 -7.34
N ALA A 50 -4.52 32.04 -8.32
CA ALA A 50 -4.12 32.14 -9.71
C ALA A 50 -3.09 33.27 -9.84
N ASN A 51 -1.84 32.91 -10.06
CA ASN A 51 -0.75 33.87 -10.24
C ASN A 51 -0.52 34.05 -11.75
N PRO A 52 -0.77 35.24 -12.33
CA PRO A 52 -0.56 35.51 -13.75
C PRO A 52 0.90 35.36 -14.21
N ASN A 53 1.85 35.23 -13.27
CA ASN A 53 3.29 35.15 -13.53
C ASN A 53 3.86 33.73 -13.44
N ILE A 54 3.05 32.68 -13.22
CA ILE A 54 3.51 31.29 -13.25
C ILE A 54 4.06 31.00 -14.65
N GLY A 55 5.34 30.63 -14.75
CA GLY A 55 6.02 30.38 -16.03
C GLY A 55 6.67 31.59 -16.69
N ARG A 56 6.53 32.81 -16.15
CA ARG A 56 7.22 34.01 -16.68
C ARG A 56 8.65 34.17 -16.17
N ASN A 57 8.94 33.66 -14.97
CA ASN A 57 10.27 33.65 -14.36
C ASN A 57 10.64 32.21 -13.96
N ILE A 58 10.92 31.34 -14.93
CA ILE A 58 11.60 30.08 -14.64
C ILE A 58 13.06 30.43 -14.31
N ASN A 59 13.54 30.10 -13.11
CA ASN A 59 14.97 30.24 -12.80
C ASN A 59 15.72 29.08 -13.48
N THR A 60 16.27 29.34 -14.66
CA THR A 60 17.02 28.36 -15.47
C THR A 60 18.53 28.40 -15.18
N THR A 61 18.93 28.54 -13.91
CA THR A 61 20.36 28.46 -13.56
C THR A 61 20.68 27.08 -13.01
N ALA A 62 21.56 26.38 -13.73
CA ALA A 62 22.18 25.12 -13.35
C ALA A 62 23.28 25.31 -12.29
#